data_AF-A0A9W7YCP2-F1
#
_entry.id   AF-A0A9W7YCP2-F1
#
_cell.length_a   1.000
_cell.length_b   1.000
_cell.length_c   1.000
_cell.angle_alpha   90.00
_cell.angle_beta   90.00
_cell.angle_gamma   90.00
#
_symmetry.space_group_name_H-M   'P 1'
#
loop_
_entity.id
_entity.type
_entity.pdbx_description
1 polymer ?
#
loop_
_entity_poly.entity_id
_entity_poly.type
_entity_poly.pdbx_seq_one_letter_code
_entity_poly.pdbx_strand_id
1 'polypeptide(L)'
;MNRALVAMASRVAHAPRGVGVRQLMRQSKDQAATAHAAAGLELNWDEFFRLRKQRRLWERLASLPCAMLGLGAGSAVFASLPVNPQQTFMGIDPLMLFGGSALFCGVLGFVIGPTVGRVWYRIGSKDVARMLEKKEVEFFTHIRANRSDPSFSSASNPLPDFYGEKINSLSAYRKWLRKQREHERKGTFNLGSKRK
;
A
#
# COMPACT_ATOMS: atom_id res chain seq x y z
N MET A 1 59.33 48.29 12.09
CA MET A 1 58.79 49.19 13.12
C MET A 1 57.34 49.45 12.72
N ASN A 2 56.24 49.19 13.43
CA ASN A 2 55.91 48.94 14.85
C ASN A 2 54.56 48.17 14.86
N ARG A 3 54.46 46.99 15.51
CA ARG A 3 53.96 46.75 16.88
C ARG A 3 52.43 46.86 17.08
N ALA A 4 51.80 45.68 17.23
CA ALA A 4 50.69 45.31 18.16
C ALA A 4 49.97 44.10 17.52
N LEU A 5 50.18 42.83 17.85
CA LEU A 5 50.21 42.13 19.14
C LEU A 5 49.00 42.46 20.05
N VAL A 6 48.25 41.39 20.33
CA VAL A 6 47.30 41.17 21.44
C VAL A 6 45.82 41.44 21.14
N ALA A 7 45.09 40.37 20.81
CA ALA A 7 43.75 40.12 21.33
C ALA A 7 43.43 38.62 21.25
N MET A 8 43.95 37.92 22.25
CA MET A 8 43.58 36.57 22.68
C MET A 8 42.13 36.60 23.17
N ALA A 9 41.20 35.92 22.48
CA ALA A 9 39.89 35.59 23.05
C ALA A 9 39.30 34.35 22.37
N SER A 10 39.79 33.20 22.82
CA SER A 10 39.06 31.96 23.01
C SER A 10 37.52 32.14 22.93
N ARG A 11 36.91 31.71 21.83
CA ARG A 11 35.52 31.24 21.86
C ARG A 11 35.56 29.73 22.01
N VAL A 12 35.62 29.28 23.26
CA VAL A 12 35.26 27.92 23.66
C VAL A 12 33.84 27.67 23.18
N ALA A 13 33.72 26.86 22.12
CA ALA A 13 32.45 26.27 21.72
C ALA A 13 31.92 25.45 22.91
N HIS A 14 30.87 25.96 23.55
CA HIS A 14 30.12 25.21 24.55
C HIS A 14 29.43 24.05 23.82
N ALA A 15 30.00 22.85 23.94
CA ALA A 15 29.34 21.61 23.56
C ALA A 15 28.10 21.41 24.46
N PRO A 16 26.89 21.23 23.91
CA PRO A 16 25.72 20.93 24.71
C PRO A 16 25.89 19.53 25.34
N ARG A 17 26.15 19.50 26.65
CA ARG A 17 26.12 18.29 27.45
C ARG A 17 24.67 17.82 27.57
N GLY A 18 24.39 16.62 27.07
CA GLY A 18 23.14 15.89 27.36
C GLY A 18 22.12 15.82 26.23
N VAL A 19 22.50 15.39 25.03
CA VAL A 19 21.52 14.90 24.05
C VAL A 19 21.18 13.46 24.41
N GLY A 20 20.02 13.23 25.02
CA GLY A 20 19.57 11.88 25.37
C GLY A 20 19.49 10.97 24.15
N VAL A 21 19.76 9.66 24.33
CA VAL A 21 19.76 8.65 23.26
C VAL A 21 18.50 8.69 22.37
N ARG A 22 17.35 9.07 22.94
CA ARG A 22 16.08 9.26 22.22
C ARG A 22 16.11 10.42 21.22
N GLN A 23 16.83 11.50 21.52
CA GLN A 23 16.94 12.67 20.65
C GLN A 23 17.96 12.43 19.53
N LEU A 24 19.02 11.66 19.80
CA LEU A 24 19.93 11.16 18.76
C LEU A 24 19.22 10.20 17.80
N MET A 25 18.35 9.31 18.29
CA MET A 25 17.52 8.44 17.44
C MET A 25 16.49 9.20 16.61
N ARG A 26 15.96 10.31 17.13
CA ARG A 26 15.02 11.16 16.40
C ARG A 26 15.74 11.98 15.32
N GLN A 27 16.90 12.56 15.67
CA GLN A 27 17.76 13.27 14.72
C GLN A 27 18.30 12.36 13.62
N SER A 28 18.65 11.09 13.89
CA SER A 28 19.07 10.15 12.84
C SER A 28 17.92 9.77 11.90
N LYS A 29 16.69 9.69 12.41
CA LYS A 29 15.49 9.46 11.60
C LYS A 29 15.16 10.68 10.73
N ASP A 30 15.31 11.88 11.27
CA ASP A 30 15.08 13.14 10.54
C ASP A 30 16.20 13.44 9.54
N GLN A 31 17.46 13.05 9.84
CA GLN A 31 18.60 13.10 8.92
C GLN A 31 18.49 12.04 7.81
N ALA A 32 17.99 10.84 8.09
CA ALA A 32 17.69 9.85 7.07
C ALA A 32 16.54 10.31 6.15
N ALA A 33 15.54 11.01 6.69
CA ALA A 33 14.44 11.58 5.89
C ALA A 33 14.91 12.74 5.00
N THR A 34 15.80 13.61 5.49
CA THR A 34 16.37 14.73 4.72
C THR A 34 17.44 14.28 3.71
N ALA A 35 18.24 13.26 4.02
CA ALA A 35 19.11 12.60 3.04
C ALA A 35 18.31 11.85 1.95
N HIS A 36 17.14 11.28 2.30
CA HIS A 36 16.21 10.71 1.31
C HIS A 36 15.58 11.74 0.39
N ALA A 37 15.31 12.96 0.88
CA ALA A 37 14.85 14.07 0.04
C ALA A 37 15.96 14.60 -0.91
N ALA A 38 17.23 14.50 -0.50
CA ALA A 38 18.38 14.92 -1.30
C ALA A 38 18.81 13.89 -2.38
N ALA A 39 18.49 12.60 -2.21
CA ALA A 39 18.77 11.52 -3.18
C ALA A 39 17.62 11.36 -4.21
N GLY A 40 17.22 12.46 -4.84
CA GLY A 40 15.97 12.62 -5.60
C GLY A 40 15.78 11.82 -6.90
N LEU A 41 16.18 10.55 -7.01
CA LEU A 41 15.91 9.74 -8.21
C LEU A 41 15.39 8.31 -7.98
N GLU A 42 15.61 7.68 -6.82
CA GLU A 42 15.19 6.29 -6.61
C GLU A 42 14.56 6.05 -5.22
N LEU A 43 13.35 5.50 -5.22
CA LEU A 43 12.59 5.17 -4.03
C LEU A 43 13.25 3.99 -3.30
N ASN A 44 13.48 4.07 -1.98
CA ASN A 44 14.01 2.94 -1.19
C ASN A 44 12.99 1.78 -1.16
N TRP A 45 13.45 0.53 -1.03
CA TRP A 45 12.60 -0.66 -0.99
C TRP A 45 11.64 -0.67 0.21
N ASP A 46 12.08 -0.25 1.39
CA ASP A 46 11.20 -0.17 2.56
C ASP A 46 10.10 0.88 2.37
N GLU A 47 10.46 2.00 1.76
CA GLU A 47 9.51 3.07 1.47
C GLU A 47 8.52 2.68 0.37
N PHE A 48 8.98 1.95 -0.65
CA PHE A 48 8.15 1.33 -1.67
C PHE A 48 7.06 0.44 -1.06
N PHE A 49 7.42 -0.50 -0.19
CA PHE A 49 6.43 -1.37 0.45
C PHE A 49 5.46 -0.59 1.35
N ARG A 50 5.93 0.50 1.98
CA ARG A 50 5.09 1.40 2.77
C ARG A 50 4.07 2.14 1.89
N LEU A 51 4.53 2.77 0.81
CA LEU A 51 3.67 3.50 -0.13
C LEU A 51 2.66 2.58 -0.81
N ARG A 52 3.07 1.37 -1.19
CA ARG A 52 2.17 0.35 -1.76
C ARG A 52 1.05 -0.03 -0.79
N LYS A 53 1.35 -0.19 0.51
CA LYS A 53 0.32 -0.43 1.54
C LYS A 53 -0.60 0.78 1.71
N GLN A 54 -0.02 1.98 1.74
CA GLN A 54 -0.78 3.21 1.89
C GLN A 54 -1.76 3.40 0.73
N ARG A 55 -1.33 3.18 -0.52
CA ARG A 55 -2.20 3.23 -1.70
C ARG A 55 -3.38 2.26 -1.59
N ARG A 56 -3.13 1.00 -1.21
CA ARG A 56 -4.19 0.00 -0.99
C ARG A 56 -5.13 0.38 0.16
N LEU A 57 -4.62 1.05 1.19
CA LEU A 57 -5.44 1.55 2.29
C LEU A 57 -6.37 2.66 1.82
N TRP A 58 -5.90 3.61 1.03
CA TRP A 58 -6.74 4.66 0.43
C TRP A 58 -7.84 4.09 -0.47
N GLU A 59 -7.53 3.11 -1.30
CA GLU A 59 -8.53 2.42 -2.13
C GLU A 59 -9.63 1.77 -1.27
N ARG A 60 -9.25 1.11 -0.15
CA ARG A 60 -10.22 0.46 0.75
C ARG A 60 -11.03 1.47 1.57
N LEU A 61 -10.38 2.55 2.02
CA LEU A 61 -11.03 3.58 2.84
C LEU A 61 -11.99 4.43 2.00
N ALA A 62 -11.72 4.64 0.71
CA ALA A 62 -12.60 5.39 -0.17
C ALA A 62 -13.99 4.75 -0.37
N SER A 63 -14.12 3.44 -0.13
CA SER A 63 -15.41 2.75 -0.18
C SER A 63 -16.41 3.21 0.89
N LEU A 64 -15.94 3.56 2.09
CA LEU A 64 -16.84 4.01 3.16
C LEU A 64 -17.57 5.32 2.83
N PRO A 65 -16.88 6.43 2.51
CA PRO A 65 -17.56 7.68 2.17
C PRO A 65 -18.35 7.53 0.88
N CYS A 66 -17.89 6.74 -0.10
CA CYS A 66 -18.66 6.53 -1.33
C CYS A 66 -19.97 5.75 -1.07
N ALA A 67 -19.95 4.76 -0.17
CA ALA A 67 -21.16 4.07 0.28
C ALA A 67 -22.11 5.00 1.04
N MET A 68 -21.57 5.81 1.96
CA MET A 68 -22.37 6.78 2.72
C MET A 68 -23.00 7.83 1.80
N LEU A 69 -22.25 8.32 0.81
CA LEU A 69 -22.77 9.25 -0.19
C LEU A 69 -23.82 8.59 -1.08
N GLY A 70 -23.60 7.36 -1.54
CA GLY A 70 -24.58 6.62 -2.35
C GLY A 70 -25.87 6.35 -1.57
N LEU A 71 -25.76 5.92 -0.32
CA LEU A 71 -26.91 5.71 0.57
C LEU A 71 -27.63 7.02 0.85
N GLY A 72 -26.90 8.08 1.20
CA GLY A 72 -27.46 9.39 1.52
C GLY A 72 -28.17 10.03 0.33
N ALA A 73 -27.54 10.03 -0.84
CA ALA A 73 -28.13 10.54 -2.07
C ALA A 73 -29.35 9.70 -2.50
N GLY A 74 -29.24 8.36 -2.46
CA GLY A 74 -30.36 7.48 -2.77
C GLY A 74 -31.55 7.72 -1.83
N SER A 75 -31.29 7.76 -0.52
CA SER A 75 -32.30 8.03 0.50
C SER A 75 -32.96 9.40 0.30
N ALA A 76 -32.18 10.43 -0.01
CA ALA A 76 -32.70 11.78 -0.26
C ALA A 76 -33.61 11.82 -1.49
N VAL A 77 -33.21 11.14 -2.58
CA VAL A 77 -34.06 11.01 -3.78
C VAL A 77 -35.35 10.29 -3.42
N PHE A 78 -35.29 9.09 -2.83
CA PHE A 78 -36.48 8.28 -2.55
C PHE A 78 -37.40 8.91 -1.49
N ALA A 79 -36.87 9.65 -0.52
CA ALA A 79 -37.68 10.37 0.47
C ALA A 79 -38.46 11.54 -0.14
N SER A 80 -38.02 12.07 -1.29
CA SER A 80 -38.72 13.15 -1.99
C SER A 80 -39.88 12.67 -2.87
N LEU A 81 -39.98 11.36 -3.14
CA LEU A 81 -41.09 10.81 -3.93
C LEU A 81 -42.36 10.68 -3.07
N PRO A 82 -43.54 10.99 -3.64
CA PRO A 82 -44.81 10.78 -2.95
C PRO A 82 -45.05 9.28 -2.75
N VAL A 83 -45.23 8.86 -1.50
CA VAL A 83 -45.46 7.45 -1.12
C VAL A 83 -46.95 7.24 -0.83
N ASN A 84 -47.63 6.46 -1.67
CA ASN A 84 -49.00 5.99 -1.40
C ASN A 84 -48.92 4.60 -0.73
N PRO A 85 -49.20 4.47 0.58
CA PRO A 85 -49.06 3.19 1.30
C PRO A 85 -50.06 2.12 0.86
N GLN A 86 -51.09 2.48 0.09
CA GLN A 86 -52.11 1.57 -0.41
C GLN A 86 -51.75 0.94 -1.76
N GLN A 87 -50.72 1.44 -2.45
CA GLN A 87 -50.30 0.93 -3.74
C GLN A 87 -49.06 0.05 -3.56
N THR A 88 -49.24 -1.26 -3.64
CA THR A 88 -48.12 -2.21 -3.66
C THR A 88 -47.57 -2.34 -5.08
N PHE A 89 -46.25 -2.34 -5.21
CA PHE A 89 -45.58 -2.58 -6.48
C PHE A 89 -45.11 -4.03 -6.52
N MET A 90 -45.65 -4.84 -7.44
CA MET A 90 -45.34 -6.28 -7.54
C MET A 90 -45.57 -7.05 -6.22
N GLY A 91 -46.51 -6.60 -5.39
CA GLY A 91 -46.80 -7.18 -4.07
C GLY A 91 -45.85 -6.75 -2.94
N ILE A 92 -44.90 -5.86 -3.22
CA ILE A 92 -43.95 -5.32 -2.22
C ILE A 92 -44.46 -3.97 -1.71
N ASP A 93 -44.39 -3.78 -0.39
CA ASP A 93 -44.69 -2.52 0.29
C ASP A 93 -43.71 -1.42 -0.15
N PRO A 94 -44.20 -0.21 -0.52
CA PRO A 94 -43.36 0.96 -0.81
C PRO A 94 -42.23 1.22 0.19
N LEU A 95 -42.44 0.98 1.49
CA LEU A 95 -41.38 1.18 2.49
C LEU A 95 -40.19 0.23 2.26
N MET A 96 -40.47 -1.04 1.96
CA MET A 96 -39.43 -2.03 1.65
C MET A 96 -38.77 -1.75 0.30
N LEU A 97 -39.54 -1.31 -0.70
CA LEU A 97 -39.02 -0.99 -2.03
C LEU A 97 -38.04 0.19 -1.97
N PHE A 98 -38.44 1.30 -1.33
CA PHE A 98 -37.59 2.50 -1.24
C PHE A 98 -36.43 2.31 -0.26
N GLY A 99 -36.67 1.65 0.88
CA GLY A 99 -35.59 1.28 1.80
C GLY A 99 -34.57 0.35 1.13
N GLY A 100 -35.04 -0.67 0.42
CA GLY A 100 -34.19 -1.60 -0.34
C GLY A 100 -33.42 -0.89 -1.47
N SER A 101 -34.08 0.01 -2.19
CA SER A 101 -33.44 0.80 -3.26
C SER A 101 -32.37 1.76 -2.72
N ALA A 102 -32.64 2.42 -1.60
CA ALA A 102 -31.65 3.28 -0.94
C ALA A 102 -30.43 2.46 -0.48
N LEU A 103 -30.66 1.31 0.16
CA LEU A 103 -29.60 0.38 0.53
C LEU A 103 -28.80 -0.09 -0.69
N PHE A 104 -29.48 -0.39 -1.80
CA PHE A 104 -28.83 -0.76 -3.06
C PHE A 104 -27.91 0.36 -3.58
N CYS A 105 -28.35 1.62 -3.54
CA CYS A 105 -27.49 2.76 -3.88
C CYS A 105 -26.24 2.84 -2.97
N GLY A 106 -26.38 2.54 -1.67
CA GLY A 106 -25.24 2.45 -0.75
C GLY A 106 -24.25 1.34 -1.11
N VAL A 107 -24.75 0.15 -1.46
CA VAL A 107 -23.92 -0.98 -1.91
C VAL A 107 -23.20 -0.64 -3.22
N LEU A 108 -23.89 -0.01 -4.18
CA LEU A 108 -23.26 0.46 -5.42
C LEU A 108 -22.15 1.48 -5.14
N GLY A 109 -22.39 2.43 -4.22
CA GLY A 109 -21.35 3.36 -3.77
C GLY A 109 -20.14 2.65 -3.16
N PHE A 110 -20.36 1.62 -2.35
CA PHE A 110 -19.29 0.81 -1.76
C PHE A 110 -18.41 0.13 -2.83
N VAL A 111 -19.04 -0.45 -3.87
CA VAL A 111 -18.38 -1.15 -4.98
C VAL A 111 -17.58 -0.18 -5.86
N ILE A 112 -18.12 1.01 -6.13
CA ILE A 112 -17.45 2.03 -6.94
C ILE A 112 -16.28 2.67 -6.17
N GLY A 113 -16.38 2.73 -4.84
CA GLY A 113 -15.41 3.33 -3.92
C GLY A 113 -13.92 3.12 -4.23
N PRO A 114 -13.40 1.89 -4.44
CA PRO A 114 -11.98 1.66 -4.66
C PRO A 114 -11.46 2.30 -5.96
N THR A 115 -12.30 2.38 -6.98
CA THR A 115 -11.93 3.04 -8.25
C THR A 115 -11.79 4.55 -8.05
N VAL A 116 -12.70 5.16 -7.30
CA VAL A 116 -12.66 6.59 -6.93
C VAL A 116 -11.43 6.87 -6.06
N GLY A 117 -11.15 6.02 -5.07
CA GLY A 117 -9.99 6.14 -4.19
C GLY A 117 -8.66 6.11 -4.95
N ARG A 118 -8.55 5.24 -5.98
CA ARG A 118 -7.37 5.19 -6.84
C ARG A 118 -7.16 6.49 -7.62
N VAL A 119 -8.23 7.03 -8.20
CA VAL A 119 -8.18 8.29 -8.95
C VAL A 119 -7.79 9.45 -8.02
N TRP A 120 -8.40 9.52 -6.83
CA TRP A 120 -8.10 10.55 -5.84
C TRP A 120 -6.63 10.53 -5.40
N TYR A 121 -6.10 9.34 -5.09
CA TYR A 121 -4.69 9.16 -4.74
C TYR A 121 -3.75 9.61 -5.86
N ARG A 122 -4.08 9.27 -7.11
CA ARG A 122 -3.29 9.69 -8.29
C ARG A 122 -3.29 11.20 -8.49
N ILE A 123 -4.42 11.88 -8.26
CA ILE A 123 -4.52 13.34 -8.39
C ILE A 123 -3.70 14.04 -7.30
N GLY A 124 -3.82 13.58 -6.04
CA GLY A 124 -3.15 14.21 -4.90
C GLY A 124 -1.64 13.93 -4.79
N SER A 125 -1.12 12.90 -5.47
CA SER A 125 0.30 12.51 -5.34
C SER A 125 0.87 11.98 -6.67
N LYS A 126 0.73 12.77 -7.74
CA LYS A 126 1.14 12.39 -9.12
C LYS A 126 2.58 11.91 -9.21
N ASP A 127 3.52 12.64 -8.61
CA ASP A 127 4.95 12.32 -8.69
C ASP A 127 5.29 11.04 -7.92
N VAL A 128 4.74 10.90 -6.71
CA VAL A 128 4.89 9.68 -5.89
C VAL A 128 4.27 8.48 -6.59
N ALA A 129 3.10 8.64 -7.23
CA ALA A 129 2.45 7.59 -7.99
C ALA A 129 3.31 7.14 -9.18
N ARG A 130 3.93 8.08 -9.90
CA ARG A 130 4.84 7.77 -11.02
C ARG A 130 6.10 7.05 -10.55
N MET A 131 6.72 7.50 -9.46
CA MET A 131 7.89 6.84 -8.86
C MET A 131 7.54 5.43 -8.36
N LEU A 132 6.37 5.28 -7.74
CA LEU A 132 5.86 4.00 -7.28
C LEU A 132 5.65 3.04 -8.47
N GLU A 133 4.97 3.48 -9.53
CA GLU A 133 4.72 2.68 -10.74
C GLU A 133 6.03 2.18 -11.38
N LYS A 134 7.06 3.03 -11.51
CA LYS A 134 8.38 2.62 -12.00
C LYS A 134 8.99 1.52 -11.14
N LYS A 135 8.98 1.68 -9.82
CA LYS A 135 9.53 0.69 -8.89
C LYS A 135 8.68 -0.58 -8.79
N GLU A 136 7.38 -0.51 -9.08
CA GLU A 136 6.53 -1.70 -9.19
C GLU A 136 6.93 -2.57 -10.37
N VAL A 137 7.33 -1.96 -11.49
CA VAL A 137 7.88 -2.70 -12.65
C VAL A 137 9.20 -3.37 -12.28
N GLU A 138 10.13 -2.63 -11.64
CA GLU A 138 11.40 -3.18 -11.14
C GLU A 138 11.19 -4.33 -10.14
N PHE A 139 10.24 -4.17 -9.21
CA PHE A 139 9.86 -5.24 -8.31
C PHE A 139 9.36 -6.48 -9.06
N PHE A 140 8.53 -6.29 -10.09
CA PHE A 140 8.00 -7.38 -10.90
C PHE A 140 9.10 -8.10 -11.69
N THR A 141 10.11 -7.38 -12.21
CA THR A 141 11.25 -8.03 -12.88
C THR A 141 12.03 -8.93 -11.91
N HIS A 142 12.24 -8.49 -10.66
CA HIS A 142 12.85 -9.32 -9.62
C HIS A 142 12.02 -10.57 -9.28
N ILE A 143 10.69 -10.44 -9.19
CA ILE A 143 9.80 -11.59 -8.97
C ILE A 143 9.86 -12.56 -10.16
N ARG A 144 9.79 -12.04 -11.39
CA ARG A 144 9.86 -12.86 -12.60
C ARG A 144 11.18 -13.62 -12.73
N ALA A 145 12.29 -13.02 -12.30
CA ALA A 145 13.61 -13.65 -12.35
C ALA A 145 13.82 -14.74 -11.27
N ASN A 146 13.16 -14.61 -10.11
CA ASN A 146 13.38 -15.51 -8.96
C ASN A 146 12.22 -16.47 -8.67
N ARG A 147 11.20 -16.52 -9.54
CA ARG A 147 10.07 -17.45 -9.39
C ARG A 147 10.48 -18.85 -9.85
N SER A 148 9.97 -19.87 -9.16
CA SER A 148 10.17 -21.27 -9.55
C SER A 148 9.33 -21.65 -10.77
N ASP A 149 9.82 -22.62 -11.54
CA ASP A 149 9.09 -23.19 -12.67
C ASP A 149 7.82 -23.92 -12.16
N PRO A 150 6.63 -23.60 -12.69
CA PRO A 150 5.39 -24.27 -12.32
C PRO A 150 5.36 -25.76 -12.66
N SER A 151 6.19 -26.24 -13.59
CA SER A 151 6.30 -27.66 -13.96
C SER A 151 6.72 -28.57 -12.79
N PHE A 152 7.38 -28.00 -11.78
CA PHE A 152 7.83 -28.70 -10.58
C PHE A 152 6.74 -28.92 -9.52
N SER A 153 5.53 -28.44 -9.79
CA SER A 153 4.41 -28.63 -8.87
C SER A 153 3.87 -30.05 -8.94
N SER A 154 3.61 -30.63 -7.77
CA SER A 154 3.01 -31.96 -7.62
C SER A 154 2.03 -31.94 -6.44
N ALA A 155 1.23 -33.01 -6.29
CA ALA A 155 0.31 -33.13 -5.14
C ALA A 155 1.03 -33.04 -3.78
N SER A 156 2.29 -33.47 -3.70
CA SER A 156 3.14 -33.38 -2.50
C SER A 156 3.94 -32.08 -2.40
N ASN A 157 4.03 -31.30 -3.48
CA ASN A 157 4.76 -30.03 -3.58
C ASN A 157 3.88 -28.97 -4.26
N PRO A 158 2.93 -28.36 -3.54
CA PRO A 158 2.04 -27.36 -4.12
C PRO A 158 2.82 -26.11 -4.54
N LEU A 159 2.33 -25.45 -5.59
CA LEU A 159 2.97 -24.26 -6.14
C LEU A 159 2.99 -23.11 -5.09
N PRO A 160 4.15 -22.50 -4.81
CA PRO A 160 4.20 -21.31 -3.97
C PRO A 160 3.54 -20.11 -4.68
N ASP A 161 3.38 -18.99 -3.96
CA ASP A 161 2.87 -17.73 -4.52
C ASP A 161 3.67 -17.32 -5.76
N PHE A 162 3.09 -17.51 -6.95
CA PHE A 162 3.78 -17.37 -8.23
C PHE A 162 3.99 -15.90 -8.63
N TYR A 163 3.09 -15.01 -8.21
CA TYR A 163 3.10 -13.59 -8.56
C TYR A 163 3.67 -12.70 -7.46
N GLY A 164 3.94 -13.26 -6.28
CA GLY A 164 4.44 -12.50 -5.14
C GLY A 164 3.40 -11.51 -4.59
N GLU A 165 2.12 -11.83 -4.73
CA GLU A 165 1.01 -10.96 -4.33
C GLU A 165 1.07 -10.62 -2.83
N LYS A 166 1.50 -11.59 -2.01
CA LYS A 166 1.53 -11.49 -0.55
C LYS A 166 2.78 -10.75 -0.02
N ILE A 167 3.66 -10.29 -0.90
CA ILE A 167 4.92 -9.64 -0.52
C ILE A 167 4.67 -8.17 -0.22
N ASN A 168 4.65 -7.86 1.07
CA ASN A 168 4.35 -6.52 1.59
C ASN A 168 5.51 -5.91 2.41
N SER A 169 6.67 -6.57 2.44
CA SER A 169 7.88 -6.11 3.13
C SER A 169 9.12 -6.84 2.60
N LEU A 170 10.31 -6.29 2.89
CA LEU A 170 11.58 -6.97 2.60
C LEU A 170 11.70 -8.32 3.30
N SER A 171 11.23 -8.44 4.55
CA SER A 171 11.25 -9.70 5.29
C SER A 171 10.36 -10.76 4.64
N ALA A 172 9.17 -10.37 4.14
CA ALA A 172 8.29 -11.24 3.38
C ALA A 172 8.93 -11.66 2.05
N TYR A 173 9.60 -10.74 1.35
CA TYR A 173 10.34 -11.03 0.12
C TYR A 173 11.43 -12.09 0.33
N ARG A 174 12.26 -11.95 1.38
CA ARG A 174 13.28 -12.95 1.72
C ARG A 174 12.68 -14.32 2.07
N LYS A 175 11.54 -14.34 2.77
CA LYS A 175 10.80 -15.59 3.04
C LYS A 175 10.28 -16.21 1.76
N TRP A 176 9.76 -15.39 0.85
CA TRP A 176 9.27 -15.82 -0.45
C TRP A 176 10.38 -16.45 -1.30
N LEU A 177 11.57 -15.82 -1.38
CA LEU A 177 12.73 -16.39 -2.08
C LEU A 177 13.13 -17.78 -1.55
N ARG A 178 13.09 -17.98 -0.24
CA ARG A 178 13.37 -19.30 0.35
C ARG A 178 12.32 -20.33 -0.06
N LYS A 179 11.04 -19.96 -0.10
CA LYS A 179 9.97 -20.85 -0.56
C LYS A 179 10.10 -21.25 -2.03
N GLN A 180 10.51 -20.31 -2.89
CA GLN A 180 10.75 -20.62 -4.31
C GLN A 180 11.86 -21.66 -4.49
N ARG A 181 13.01 -21.46 -3.81
CA ARG A 181 14.13 -22.41 -3.84
C ARG A 181 13.77 -23.78 -3.24
N GLU A 182 12.95 -23.78 -2.19
CA GLU A 182 12.48 -25.03 -1.60
C GLU A 182 11.56 -25.80 -2.56
N HIS A 183 10.68 -25.11 -3.28
CA HIS A 183 9.83 -25.70 -4.31
C HIS A 183 10.65 -26.31 -5.45
N GLU A 184 11.67 -25.61 -5.95
CA GLU A 184 12.60 -26.13 -6.97
C GLU A 184 13.38 -27.36 -6.48
N ARG A 185 13.89 -27.32 -5.25
CA ARG A 185 14.61 -28.45 -4.65
C ARG A 185 13.72 -29.69 -4.52
N LYS A 186 12.46 -29.52 -4.12
CA LYS A 186 11.50 -30.64 -4.04
C LYS A 186 11.10 -31.15 -5.42
N GLY A 187 10.92 -30.24 -6.39
CA GLY A 187 10.63 -30.59 -7.77
C GLY A 187 11.72 -31.44 -8.43
N THR A 188 12.97 -30.99 -8.32
CA THR A 188 14.13 -31.70 -8.87
C THR A 188 14.34 -33.06 -8.21
N PHE A 189 14.14 -33.17 -6.89
CA PHE A 189 14.19 -34.46 -6.19
C PHE A 189 13.14 -35.46 -6.70
N ASN A 190 11.88 -35.02 -6.86
CA ASN A 190 10.80 -35.88 -7.34
C ASN A 190 11.04 -36.36 -8.79
N LEU A 191 11.58 -35.49 -9.65
CA LEU A 191 11.94 -35.84 -11.03
C LEU A 191 13.09 -36.84 -11.12
N GLY A 192 14.02 -36.82 -10.16
CA GLY A 192 15.08 -37.83 -10.03
C GLY A 192 14.56 -39.18 -9.54
N SER A 193 13.61 -39.16 -8.59
CA SER A 193 13.00 -40.39 -8.05
C SER A 193 12.15 -41.15 -9.07
N LYS A 194 11.44 -40.47 -9.98
CA LYS A 194 10.60 -41.13 -10.99
C LYS A 194 11.38 -41.81 -12.13
N ARG A 195 12.69 -41.57 -12.24
CA ARG A 195 13.55 -42.09 -13.31
C ARG A 195 14.30 -43.39 -12.95
N LYS A 196 14.04 -43.96 -11.78
CA LYS A 196 14.51 -45.28 -11.35
C LYS A 196 13.33 -46.24 -11.31
#